data_AF-A0A927BE73-F1
#
_entry.id   AF-A0A927BE73-F1
#
_cell.length_a   1.000
_cell.length_b   1.000
_cell.length_c   1.000
_cell.angle_alpha   90.00
_cell.angle_beta   90.00
_cell.angle_gamma   90.00
#
_symmetry.space_group_name_H-M   'P 1'
#
loop_
_entity.id
_entity.type
_entity.pdbx_description
1 polymer ?
#
loop_
_entity_poly.entity_id
_entity_poly.type
_entity_poly.pdbx_seq_one_letter_code
_entity_poly.pdbx_strand_id
1 'polypeptide(L)'
;MRTLNDIFSVRKLRKSDIARLSNEARAVSIDCGKAGVDKELSPEAWDLFAEISDEIWYSTSSNSQKISLGFQVYEMFPSYYHSLLPFYRGIRYEKIIDSTEKNIIWKHFMKYLASENYYADPVGHVLWVEFFEDETTVRDAWQGLVSNYSDKAALLRLLKYAGPVPFSLKAMQYDALIVDKENHEHIFNSLLYSAHDLYGQIDKEKALNILAKLKIDTQTEKYNLLKEKLK
;
A
#
# COMPACT_ATOMS: atom_id res chain seq x y z
N MET A 1 -19.25 14.57 -17.32
CA MET A 1 -18.29 13.93 -16.41
C MET A 1 -16.91 14.27 -16.93
N ARG A 2 -16.05 14.89 -16.14
CA ARG A 2 -14.68 15.23 -16.56
C ARG A 2 -13.88 13.93 -16.72
N THR A 3 -13.13 13.81 -17.79
CA THR A 3 -12.29 12.64 -18.11
C THR A 3 -10.82 12.99 -17.93
N LEU A 4 -9.97 11.98 -17.82
CA LEU A 4 -8.52 12.19 -17.78
C LEU A 4 -8.00 12.87 -19.07
N ASN A 5 -8.63 12.60 -20.22
CA ASN A 5 -8.30 13.26 -21.48
C ASN A 5 -8.61 14.77 -21.45
N ASP A 6 -9.65 15.20 -20.74
CA ASP A 6 -9.96 16.62 -20.57
C ASP A 6 -8.85 17.32 -19.77
N ILE A 7 -8.37 16.68 -18.70
CA ILE A 7 -7.27 17.17 -17.85
C ILE A 7 -5.98 17.34 -18.66
N PHE A 8 -5.65 16.35 -19.51
CA PHE A 8 -4.46 16.38 -20.35
C PHE A 8 -4.56 17.39 -21.49
N SER A 9 -5.75 17.58 -22.06
CA SER A 9 -5.98 18.52 -23.15
C SER A 9 -5.76 19.96 -22.71
N VAL A 10 -6.21 20.33 -21.50
CA VAL A 10 -5.98 21.66 -20.91
C VAL A 10 -4.48 21.97 -20.78
N ARG A 11 -3.68 20.94 -20.50
CA ARG A 11 -2.21 21.03 -20.34
C ARG A 11 -1.43 20.79 -21.62
N LYS A 12 -2.13 20.63 -22.76
CA LYS A 12 -1.54 20.38 -24.08
C LYS A 12 -0.57 19.19 -24.10
N LEU A 13 -0.80 18.18 -23.26
CA LEU A 13 0.04 16.98 -23.22
C LEU A 13 -0.19 16.13 -24.46
N ARG A 14 0.87 15.89 -25.23
CA ARG A 14 0.81 14.97 -26.38
C ARG A 14 1.00 13.54 -25.91
N LYS A 15 0.63 12.57 -26.76
CA LYS A 15 0.85 11.14 -26.47
C LYS A 15 2.30 10.79 -26.14
N SER A 16 3.26 11.45 -26.79
CA SER A 16 4.70 11.29 -26.51
C SER A 16 5.06 11.76 -25.10
N ASP A 17 4.44 12.85 -24.65
CA ASP A 17 4.70 13.44 -23.33
C ASP A 17 4.13 12.51 -22.24
N ILE A 18 2.90 12.01 -22.43
CA ILE A 18 2.27 11.01 -21.56
C ILE A 18 3.13 9.73 -21.46
N ALA A 19 3.60 9.20 -22.59
CA ALA A 19 4.42 7.99 -22.59
C ALA A 19 5.75 8.18 -21.83
N ARG A 20 6.42 9.33 -22.04
CA ARG A 20 7.64 9.68 -21.31
C ARG A 20 7.39 9.77 -19.80
N LEU A 21 6.37 10.53 -19.39
CA LEU A 21 6.00 10.70 -17.98
C LEU A 21 5.58 9.38 -17.32
N SER A 22 4.87 8.50 -18.04
CA SER A 22 4.49 7.18 -17.55
C SER A 22 5.72 6.29 -17.30
N ASN A 23 6.68 6.28 -18.22
CA ASN A 23 7.92 5.51 -18.04
C ASN A 23 8.74 6.01 -16.85
N GLU A 24 8.82 7.34 -16.69
CA GLU A 24 9.49 7.97 -15.56
C GLU A 24 8.82 7.59 -14.23
N ALA A 25 7.49 7.76 -14.13
CA ALA A 25 6.71 7.40 -12.94
C ALA A 25 6.88 5.93 -12.55
N ARG A 26 6.87 5.02 -13.53
CA ARG A 26 7.07 3.59 -13.31
C ARG A 26 8.49 3.27 -12.81
N ALA A 27 9.51 3.90 -13.39
CA ALA A 27 10.90 3.67 -12.98
C ALA A 27 11.15 4.10 -11.52
N VAL A 28 10.58 5.25 -11.14
CA VAL A 28 10.67 5.81 -9.78
C VAL A 28 9.86 5.00 -8.76
N SER A 29 8.71 4.46 -9.17
CA SER A 29 7.79 3.73 -8.27
C SER A 29 8.32 2.38 -7.77
N ILE A 30 9.21 1.72 -8.51
CA ILE A 30 9.78 0.42 -8.08
C ILE A 30 10.66 0.63 -6.86
N ASP A 31 10.42 -0.21 -5.83
CA ASP A 31 11.07 -0.13 -4.51
C ASP A 31 10.80 1.19 -3.75
N CYS A 32 9.70 1.90 -4.07
CA CYS A 32 9.27 3.08 -3.32
C CYS A 32 9.20 2.79 -1.81
N GLY A 33 9.81 3.66 -1.00
CA GLY A 33 9.85 3.53 0.46
C GLY A 33 10.90 2.56 1.01
N LYS A 34 11.71 1.93 0.16
CA LYS A 34 12.78 1.04 0.59
C LYS A 34 14.02 1.84 0.99
N ALA A 35 14.60 1.51 2.15
CA ALA A 35 15.84 2.13 2.61
C ALA A 35 16.96 2.02 1.56
N GLY A 36 17.65 3.14 1.30
CA GLY A 36 18.75 3.23 0.34
C GLY A 36 18.32 3.33 -1.13
N VAL A 37 17.02 3.41 -1.43
CA VAL A 37 16.51 3.71 -2.77
C VAL A 37 16.12 5.18 -2.83
N ASP A 38 16.90 5.97 -3.58
CA ASP A 38 16.66 7.39 -3.79
C ASP A 38 16.39 7.63 -5.28
N LYS A 39 15.11 7.52 -5.65
CA LYS A 39 14.64 7.77 -7.01
C LYS A 39 13.62 8.91 -6.92
N GLU A 40 13.81 9.92 -7.74
CA GLU A 40 12.94 11.08 -7.76
C GLU A 40 12.40 11.30 -9.17
N LEU A 41 11.20 11.86 -9.22
CA LEU A 41 10.67 12.42 -10.47
C LEU A 41 11.49 13.66 -10.84
N SER A 42 11.58 13.95 -12.12
CA SER A 42 12.02 15.27 -12.57
C SER A 42 11.12 16.36 -11.95
N PRO A 43 11.66 17.56 -11.67
CA PRO A 43 10.87 18.67 -11.15
C PRO A 43 9.63 18.95 -12.00
N GLU A 44 9.75 18.86 -13.33
CA GLU A 44 8.64 19.09 -14.25
C GLU A 44 7.55 18.01 -14.12
N ALA A 45 7.93 16.74 -13.95
CA ALA A 45 6.96 15.67 -13.73
C ALA A 45 6.31 15.77 -12.35
N TRP A 46 7.10 16.13 -11.33
CA TRP A 46 6.62 16.35 -9.97
C TRP A 46 5.51 17.41 -9.93
N ASP A 47 5.80 18.62 -10.43
CA ASP A 47 4.86 19.74 -10.42
C ASP A 47 3.60 19.40 -11.23
N LEU A 48 3.76 18.79 -12.40
CA LEU A 48 2.63 18.36 -13.23
C LEU A 48 1.73 17.35 -12.51
N PHE A 49 2.30 16.36 -11.82
CA PHE A 49 1.52 15.35 -11.11
C PHE A 49 0.79 15.95 -9.90
N ALA A 50 1.41 16.92 -9.21
CA ALA A 50 0.76 17.69 -8.16
C ALA A 50 -0.45 18.46 -8.71
N GLU A 51 -0.29 19.20 -9.80
CA GLU A 51 -1.39 19.94 -10.43
C GLU A 51 -2.54 19.03 -10.88
N ILE A 52 -2.24 17.87 -11.46
CA ILE A 52 -3.26 16.90 -11.88
C ILE A 52 -4.01 16.36 -10.66
N SER A 53 -3.29 16.02 -9.59
CA SER A 53 -3.88 15.53 -8.35
C SER A 53 -4.81 16.58 -7.74
N ASP A 54 -4.32 17.81 -7.60
CA ASP A 54 -5.08 18.92 -7.03
C ASP A 54 -6.35 19.21 -7.84
N GLU A 55 -6.25 19.22 -9.16
CA GLU A 55 -7.39 19.41 -10.04
C GLU A 55 -8.49 18.36 -9.84
N ILE A 56 -8.12 17.10 -9.53
CA ILE A 56 -9.09 16.04 -9.24
C ILE A 56 -9.67 16.23 -7.84
N TRP A 57 -8.81 16.30 -6.82
CA TRP A 57 -9.23 16.18 -5.43
C TRP A 57 -9.87 17.45 -4.86
N TYR A 58 -9.50 18.62 -5.38
CA TYR A 58 -10.13 19.90 -5.04
C TYR A 58 -11.27 20.31 -5.98
N SER A 59 -11.62 19.48 -6.98
CA SER A 59 -12.80 19.72 -7.80
C SER A 59 -14.12 19.61 -7.02
N THR A 60 -15.19 20.11 -7.62
CA THR A 60 -16.58 19.92 -7.14
C THR A 60 -17.20 18.58 -7.57
N SER A 61 -16.41 17.66 -8.16
CA SER A 61 -16.90 16.33 -8.54
C SER A 61 -17.29 15.50 -7.30
N SER A 62 -18.14 14.49 -7.52
CA SER A 62 -18.48 13.53 -6.47
C SER A 62 -17.27 12.67 -6.09
N ASN A 63 -17.27 12.11 -4.89
CA ASN A 63 -16.22 11.20 -4.43
C ASN A 63 -16.03 10.02 -5.37
N SER A 64 -17.10 9.34 -5.78
CA SER A 64 -17.03 8.27 -6.79
C SER A 64 -16.28 8.69 -8.08
N GLN A 65 -16.50 9.91 -8.58
CA GLN A 65 -15.76 10.43 -9.73
C GLN A 65 -14.28 10.69 -9.40
N LYS A 66 -14.00 11.29 -8.24
CA LYS A 66 -12.63 11.53 -7.77
C LYS A 66 -11.85 10.24 -7.60
N ILE A 67 -12.47 9.22 -7.00
CA ILE A 67 -11.92 7.88 -6.83
C ILE A 67 -11.59 7.25 -8.18
N SER A 68 -12.54 7.30 -9.12
CA SER A 68 -12.34 6.76 -10.47
C SER A 68 -11.20 7.46 -11.21
N LEU A 69 -11.15 8.79 -11.17
CA LEU A 69 -10.07 9.56 -11.81
C LEU A 69 -8.73 9.35 -11.10
N GLY A 70 -8.71 9.27 -9.77
CA GLY A 70 -7.51 9.01 -8.98
C GLY A 70 -6.85 7.68 -9.36
N PHE A 71 -7.64 6.62 -9.53
CA PHE A 71 -7.11 5.33 -10.00
C PHE A 71 -6.68 5.36 -11.47
N GLN A 72 -7.39 6.08 -12.36
CA GLN A 72 -6.94 6.25 -13.74
C GLN A 72 -5.60 7.00 -13.82
N VAL A 73 -5.40 8.02 -12.98
CA VAL A 73 -4.11 8.72 -12.87
C VAL A 73 -3.05 7.77 -12.35
N TYR A 74 -3.34 6.98 -11.30
CA TYR A 74 -2.40 6.02 -10.76
C TYR A 74 -1.96 4.97 -11.79
N GLU A 75 -2.89 4.46 -12.60
CA GLU A 75 -2.60 3.51 -13.68
C GLU A 75 -1.71 4.11 -14.77
N MET A 76 -1.86 5.42 -15.04
CA MET A 76 -1.05 6.12 -16.02
C MET A 76 0.33 6.52 -15.48
N PHE A 77 0.34 7.07 -14.26
CA PHE A 77 1.49 7.68 -13.58
C PHE A 77 1.56 7.17 -12.14
N PRO A 78 2.06 5.94 -11.90
CA PRO A 78 2.16 5.41 -10.56
C PRO A 78 2.99 6.35 -9.68
N SER A 79 2.40 6.79 -8.57
CA SER A 79 3.05 7.66 -7.60
C SER A 79 2.33 7.53 -6.27
N TYR A 80 3.06 7.18 -5.21
CA TYR A 80 2.47 7.12 -3.87
C TYR A 80 1.94 8.51 -3.46
N TYR A 81 2.76 9.54 -3.63
CA TYR A 81 2.48 10.88 -3.11
C TYR A 81 1.35 11.56 -3.89
N HIS A 82 1.41 11.56 -5.23
CA HIS A 82 0.46 12.32 -6.03
C HIS A 82 -0.85 11.57 -6.26
N SER A 83 -0.82 10.24 -6.37
CA SER A 83 -2.00 9.47 -6.77
C SER A 83 -2.64 8.72 -5.61
N LEU A 84 -1.87 8.26 -4.61
CA LEU A 84 -2.38 7.39 -3.55
C LEU A 84 -2.67 8.11 -2.23
N LEU A 85 -1.79 9.03 -1.81
CA LEU A 85 -1.97 9.84 -0.59
C LEU A 85 -3.33 10.56 -0.50
N PRO A 86 -3.91 11.08 -1.60
CA PRO A 86 -5.23 11.69 -1.52
C PRO A 86 -6.36 10.73 -1.09
N PHE A 87 -6.26 9.42 -1.37
CA PHE A 87 -7.24 8.44 -0.87
C PHE A 87 -7.17 8.32 0.64
N TYR A 88 -5.96 8.26 1.21
CA TYR A 88 -5.76 8.30 2.66
C TYR A 88 -6.39 9.56 3.26
N ARG A 89 -6.03 10.74 2.73
CA ARG A 89 -6.59 12.02 3.21
C ARG A 89 -8.13 12.04 3.10
N GLY A 90 -8.68 11.48 2.04
CA GLY A 90 -10.12 11.36 1.84
C GLY A 90 -10.80 10.52 2.92
N ILE A 91 -10.23 9.36 3.25
CA ILE A 91 -10.77 8.47 4.29
C ILE A 91 -10.54 9.06 5.69
N ARG A 92 -9.31 9.52 5.96
CA ARG A 92 -8.86 10.02 7.26
C ARG A 92 -9.61 11.26 7.75
N TYR A 93 -9.90 12.19 6.83
CA TYR A 93 -10.62 13.42 7.14
C TYR A 93 -12.12 13.31 6.84
N GLU A 94 -12.65 12.09 6.85
CA GLU A 94 -14.09 11.80 6.73
C GLU A 94 -14.74 12.42 5.48
N LYS A 95 -13.97 12.60 4.41
CA LYS A 95 -14.52 13.03 3.11
C LYS A 95 -15.12 11.85 2.36
N ILE A 96 -14.53 10.66 2.49
CA ILE A 96 -14.99 9.39 1.91
C ILE A 96 -15.52 8.51 3.05
N ILE A 97 -16.80 8.68 3.37
CA ILE A 97 -17.47 7.98 4.47
C ILE A 97 -18.19 6.72 3.97
N ASP A 98 -18.73 6.78 2.75
CA ASP A 98 -19.53 5.71 2.17
C ASP A 98 -18.75 4.39 2.06
N SER A 99 -19.35 3.30 2.57
CA SER A 99 -18.68 1.99 2.61
C SER A 99 -18.51 1.38 1.22
N THR A 100 -19.36 1.72 0.25
CA THR A 100 -19.21 1.27 -1.13
C THR A 100 -18.01 1.96 -1.78
N GLU A 101 -17.83 3.27 -1.56
CA GLU A 101 -16.68 4.03 -2.02
C GLU A 101 -15.37 3.51 -1.43
N LYS A 102 -15.32 3.26 -0.11
CA LYS A 102 -14.17 2.62 0.54
C LYS A 102 -13.88 1.24 -0.03
N ASN A 103 -14.92 0.44 -0.25
CA ASN A 103 -14.77 -0.91 -0.81
C ASN A 103 -14.18 -0.89 -2.22
N ILE A 104 -14.51 0.10 -3.05
CA ILE A 104 -13.87 0.29 -4.36
C ILE A 104 -12.36 0.54 -4.18
N ILE A 105 -11.97 1.40 -3.22
CA ILE A 105 -10.57 1.70 -2.94
C ILE A 105 -9.82 0.42 -2.51
N TRP A 106 -10.37 -0.34 -1.58
CA TRP A 106 -9.76 -1.57 -1.09
C TRP A 106 -9.59 -2.63 -2.18
N LYS A 107 -10.58 -2.78 -3.08
CA LYS A 107 -10.47 -3.67 -4.24
C LYS A 107 -9.33 -3.28 -5.17
N HIS A 108 -9.20 -1.99 -5.47
CA HIS A 108 -8.11 -1.50 -6.31
C HIS A 108 -6.75 -1.72 -5.65
N PHE A 109 -6.61 -1.42 -4.36
CA PHE A 109 -5.36 -1.65 -3.64
C PHE A 109 -4.96 -3.12 -3.65
N MET A 110 -5.89 -4.05 -3.38
CA MET A 110 -5.59 -5.48 -3.44
C MET A 110 -5.24 -5.94 -4.87
N LYS A 111 -5.91 -5.41 -5.90
CA LYS A 111 -5.56 -5.67 -7.30
C LYS A 111 -4.13 -5.23 -7.60
N TYR A 112 -3.74 -4.01 -7.19
CA TYR A 112 -2.39 -3.50 -7.47
C TYR A 112 -1.31 -4.20 -6.65
N LEU A 113 -1.60 -4.64 -5.43
CA LEU A 113 -0.67 -5.50 -4.66
C LEU A 113 -0.38 -6.84 -5.36
N ALA A 114 -1.31 -7.34 -6.16
CA ALA A 114 -1.13 -8.53 -7.00
C ALA A 114 -0.41 -8.24 -8.34
N SER A 115 -0.13 -6.98 -8.65
CA SER A 115 0.41 -6.53 -9.95
C SER A 115 1.93 -6.34 -9.91
N GLU A 116 2.49 -5.80 -11.00
CA GLU A 116 3.93 -5.52 -11.09
C GLU A 116 4.41 -4.51 -10.03
N ASN A 117 5.71 -4.54 -9.73
CA ASN A 117 6.30 -3.75 -8.64
C ASN A 117 6.04 -2.25 -8.76
N TYR A 118 5.99 -1.70 -9.97
CA TYR A 118 5.72 -0.28 -10.17
C TYR A 118 4.27 0.12 -9.79
N TYR A 119 3.34 -0.83 -9.65
CA TYR A 119 2.03 -0.60 -9.05
C TYR A 119 1.95 -1.10 -7.60
N ALA A 120 2.66 -2.17 -7.27
CA ALA A 120 2.48 -2.82 -5.99
C ALA A 120 3.28 -2.14 -4.87
N ASP A 121 4.47 -1.59 -5.18
CA ASP A 121 5.32 -0.94 -4.17
C ASP A 121 4.76 0.39 -3.68
N PRO A 122 4.24 1.30 -4.54
CA PRO A 122 3.60 2.53 -4.04
C PRO A 122 2.35 2.24 -3.20
N VAL A 123 1.54 1.24 -3.56
CA VAL A 123 0.39 0.80 -2.75
C VAL A 123 0.85 0.21 -1.43
N GLY A 124 1.87 -0.62 -1.42
CA GLY A 124 2.47 -1.12 -0.18
C GLY A 124 2.97 0.00 0.71
N HIS A 125 3.65 0.98 0.13
CA HIS A 125 4.23 2.10 0.86
C HIS A 125 3.17 3.03 1.46
N VAL A 126 2.14 3.43 0.70
CA VAL A 126 1.05 4.27 1.24
C VAL A 126 0.27 3.53 2.33
N LEU A 127 0.09 2.21 2.19
CA LEU A 127 -0.57 1.40 3.21
C LEU A 127 0.25 1.38 4.50
N TRP A 128 1.55 1.18 4.38
CA TRP A 128 2.47 1.17 5.51
C TRP A 128 2.49 2.51 6.23
N VAL A 129 2.91 3.59 5.56
CA VAL A 129 3.19 4.89 6.21
C VAL A 129 1.94 5.68 6.56
N GLU A 130 0.89 5.60 5.74
CA GLU A 130 -0.29 6.46 5.95
C GLU A 130 -1.42 5.70 6.66
N PHE A 131 -1.82 4.53 6.13
CA PHE A 131 -3.01 3.84 6.65
C PHE A 131 -2.75 3.03 7.91
N PHE A 132 -1.59 2.37 8.03
CA PHE A 132 -1.33 1.43 9.11
C PHE A 132 -0.65 2.08 10.32
N GLU A 133 0.18 3.10 10.13
CA GLU A 133 0.75 3.89 11.24
C GLU A 133 -0.30 4.79 11.93
N ASP A 134 -1.40 5.11 11.24
CA ASP A 134 -2.50 5.90 11.81
C ASP A 134 -3.54 5.02 12.52
N GLU A 135 -3.58 5.14 13.86
CA GLU A 135 -4.52 4.42 14.74
C GLU A 135 -5.99 4.61 14.36
N THR A 136 -6.34 5.73 13.71
CA THR A 136 -7.72 6.03 13.30
C THR A 136 -8.15 5.31 12.03
N THR A 137 -7.20 4.86 11.19
CA THR A 137 -7.50 4.20 9.92
C THR A 137 -7.09 2.73 9.86
N VAL A 138 -6.12 2.29 10.67
CA VAL A 138 -5.50 0.96 10.56
C VAL A 138 -6.50 -0.20 10.59
N ARG A 139 -7.52 -0.13 11.45
CA ARG A 139 -8.53 -1.18 11.57
C ARG A 139 -9.43 -1.26 10.34
N ASP A 140 -9.96 -0.12 9.89
CA ASP A 140 -10.85 -0.03 8.73
C ASP A 140 -10.11 -0.45 7.45
N ALA A 141 -8.89 0.06 7.27
CA ALA A 141 -8.03 -0.30 6.15
C ALA A 141 -7.71 -1.80 6.14
N TRP A 142 -7.25 -2.36 7.27
CA TRP A 142 -6.94 -3.79 7.35
C TRP A 142 -8.15 -4.67 7.01
N GLN A 143 -9.30 -4.41 7.65
CA GLN A 143 -10.53 -5.18 7.43
C GLN A 143 -11.03 -5.07 5.99
N GLY A 144 -10.98 -3.87 5.41
CA GLY A 144 -11.31 -3.61 4.03
C GLY A 144 -10.44 -4.41 3.05
N LEU A 145 -9.12 -4.42 3.27
CA LEU A 145 -8.17 -5.13 2.41
C LEU A 145 -8.32 -6.65 2.52
N VAL A 146 -8.37 -7.20 3.74
CA VAL A 146 -8.49 -8.66 3.93
C VAL A 146 -9.87 -9.21 3.55
N SER A 147 -10.87 -8.34 3.37
CA SER A 147 -12.18 -8.74 2.84
C SER A 147 -12.24 -8.69 1.30
N ASN A 148 -11.21 -8.13 0.64
CA ASN A 148 -11.16 -7.91 -0.81
C ASN A 148 -9.97 -8.59 -1.51
N TYR A 149 -9.18 -9.41 -0.82
CA TYR A 149 -8.16 -10.21 -1.51
C TYR A 149 -8.84 -11.34 -2.31
N SER A 150 -8.48 -11.44 -3.58
CA SER A 150 -8.87 -12.55 -4.46
C SER A 150 -7.72 -13.51 -4.75
N ASP A 151 -6.51 -13.15 -4.33
CA ASP A 151 -5.27 -13.85 -4.62
C ASP A 151 -4.39 -13.93 -3.35
N LYS A 152 -3.88 -15.13 -3.06
CA LYS A 152 -2.93 -15.37 -1.96
C LYS A 152 -1.66 -14.54 -2.12
N ALA A 153 -1.17 -14.33 -3.34
CA ALA A 153 0.02 -13.51 -3.59
C ALA A 153 -0.17 -12.06 -3.10
N ALA A 154 -1.35 -11.50 -3.32
CA ALA A 154 -1.70 -10.15 -2.86
C ALA A 154 -1.74 -10.07 -1.33
N LEU A 155 -2.28 -11.10 -0.65
CA LEU A 155 -2.29 -11.19 0.81
C LEU A 155 -0.88 -11.34 1.40
N LEU A 156 -0.02 -12.17 0.80
CA LEU A 156 1.37 -12.32 1.23
C LEU A 156 2.16 -11.02 1.05
N ARG A 157 1.88 -10.26 -0.03
CA ARG A 157 2.46 -8.94 -0.24
C ARG A 157 1.92 -7.91 0.74
N LEU A 158 0.64 -7.94 1.07
CA LEU A 158 0.03 -7.09 2.10
C LEU A 158 0.75 -7.27 3.45
N LEU A 159 1.04 -8.52 3.85
CA LEU A 159 1.75 -8.83 5.09
C LEU A 159 3.16 -8.22 5.16
N LYS A 160 3.84 -8.06 4.02
CA LYS A 160 5.16 -7.40 3.95
C LYS A 160 5.11 -5.96 4.49
N TYR A 161 3.99 -5.27 4.30
CA TYR A 161 3.79 -3.86 4.68
C TYR A 161 2.99 -3.72 5.98
N ALA A 162 2.58 -4.83 6.60
CA ALA A 162 1.69 -4.85 7.76
C ALA A 162 2.43 -4.74 9.11
N GLY A 163 3.64 -4.18 9.13
CA GLY A 163 4.46 -3.97 10.32
C GLY A 163 3.67 -3.27 11.44
N PRO A 164 3.10 -2.07 11.19
CA PRO A 164 2.31 -1.31 12.16
C PRO A 164 0.98 -1.96 12.53
N VAL A 165 0.42 -2.81 11.67
CA VAL A 165 -0.90 -3.42 11.91
C VAL A 165 -0.86 -4.25 13.20
N PRO A 166 -1.81 -4.05 14.13
CA PRO A 166 -1.87 -4.82 15.37
C PRO A 166 -1.91 -6.34 15.15
N PHE A 167 -1.16 -7.08 15.96
CA PHE A 167 -1.12 -8.54 15.89
C PHE A 167 -2.53 -9.17 15.95
N SER A 168 -3.41 -8.63 16.81
CA SER A 168 -4.78 -9.12 16.96
C SER A 168 -5.60 -9.07 15.66
N LEU A 169 -5.29 -8.15 14.75
CA LEU A 169 -5.93 -8.05 13.44
C LEU A 169 -5.37 -9.07 12.44
N LYS A 170 -4.09 -9.44 12.57
CA LYS A 170 -3.38 -10.36 11.65
C LYS A 170 -3.47 -11.82 12.04
N ALA A 171 -3.77 -12.12 13.31
CA ALA A 171 -3.69 -13.48 13.86
C ALA A 171 -4.47 -14.50 13.02
N MET A 172 -5.67 -14.15 12.56
CA MET A 172 -6.50 -15.01 11.71
C MET A 172 -5.81 -15.34 10.38
N GLN A 173 -5.14 -14.38 9.76
CA GLN A 173 -4.41 -14.59 8.51
C GLN A 173 -3.17 -15.46 8.74
N TYR A 174 -2.46 -15.30 9.87
CA TYR A 174 -1.36 -16.18 10.21
C TYR A 174 -1.82 -17.62 10.41
N ASP A 175 -2.89 -17.85 11.17
CA ASP A 175 -3.42 -19.20 11.40
C ASP A 175 -3.89 -19.88 10.11
N ALA A 176 -4.47 -19.12 9.17
CA ALA A 176 -4.85 -19.64 7.86
C ALA A 176 -3.63 -19.99 6.99
N LEU A 177 -2.60 -19.13 6.99
CA LEU A 177 -1.44 -19.28 6.11
C LEU A 177 -0.40 -20.28 6.62
N ILE A 178 -0.34 -20.55 7.92
CA ILE A 178 0.69 -21.40 8.55
C ILE A 178 0.59 -22.88 8.17
N VAL A 179 -0.52 -23.29 7.56
CA VAL A 179 -0.71 -24.67 7.09
C VAL A 179 0.23 -24.97 5.91
N ASP A 180 0.48 -23.99 5.03
CA ASP A 180 1.37 -24.15 3.89
C ASP A 180 2.78 -23.64 4.21
N LYS A 181 3.77 -24.53 4.10
CA LYS A 181 5.18 -24.19 4.41
C LYS A 181 5.75 -23.08 3.53
N GLU A 182 5.26 -22.92 2.31
CA GLU A 182 5.68 -21.87 1.38
C GLU A 182 5.38 -20.46 1.92
N ASN A 183 4.40 -20.33 2.81
CA ASN A 183 4.03 -19.04 3.39
C ASN A 183 4.87 -18.68 4.63
N HIS A 184 5.63 -19.63 5.19
CA HIS A 184 6.28 -19.45 6.50
C HIS A 184 7.28 -18.29 6.52
N GLU A 185 8.03 -18.09 5.45
CA GLU A 185 8.98 -16.98 5.34
C GLU A 185 8.24 -15.63 5.31
N HIS A 186 7.06 -15.56 4.71
CA HIS A 186 6.23 -14.35 4.71
C HIS A 186 5.68 -14.03 6.10
N ILE A 187 5.21 -15.06 6.82
CA ILE A 187 4.75 -14.91 8.22
C ILE A 187 5.92 -14.45 9.10
N PHE A 188 7.09 -15.09 8.96
CA PHE A 188 8.30 -14.73 9.69
C PHE A 188 8.67 -13.26 9.47
N ASN A 189 8.76 -12.82 8.21
CA ASN A 189 9.09 -11.43 7.89
C ASN A 189 8.03 -10.45 8.43
N SER A 190 6.74 -10.80 8.37
CA SER A 190 5.66 -9.99 8.95
C SER A 190 5.80 -9.84 10.48
N LEU A 191 6.17 -10.91 11.19
CA LEU A 191 6.47 -10.84 12.63
C LEU A 191 7.72 -9.99 12.91
N LEU A 192 8.78 -10.18 12.14
CA LEU A 192 10.02 -9.41 12.25
C LEU A 192 9.75 -7.91 12.07
N TYR A 193 9.04 -7.53 11.02
CA TYR A 193 8.71 -6.13 10.77
C TYR A 193 7.83 -5.58 11.90
N SER A 194 6.81 -6.29 12.36
CA SER A 194 6.02 -5.83 13.51
C SER A 194 6.78 -5.68 14.82
N ALA A 195 7.88 -6.42 15.02
CA ALA A 195 8.70 -6.29 16.22
C ALA A 195 9.68 -5.10 16.17
N HIS A 196 9.92 -4.55 14.98
CA HIS A 196 10.94 -3.52 14.74
C HIS A 196 10.39 -2.23 14.12
N ASP A 197 9.16 -2.25 13.63
CA ASP A 197 8.45 -1.08 13.15
C ASP A 197 8.17 -0.11 14.31
N LEU A 198 8.32 1.19 14.06
CA LEU A 198 8.13 2.23 15.08
C LEU A 198 6.72 2.20 15.68
N TYR A 199 5.71 1.87 14.86
CA TYR A 199 4.31 1.77 15.26
C TYR A 199 3.83 0.32 15.38
N GLY A 200 4.77 -0.64 15.37
CA GLY A 200 4.47 -2.07 15.46
C GLY A 200 3.82 -2.48 16.77
N GLN A 201 2.61 -3.06 16.69
CA GLN A 201 1.87 -3.58 17.85
C GLN A 201 1.88 -5.11 17.88
N ILE A 202 2.97 -5.69 18.40
CA ILE A 202 3.17 -7.14 18.49
C ILE A 202 2.72 -7.71 19.85
N ASP A 203 1.96 -8.80 19.82
CA ASP A 203 1.66 -9.62 20.99
C ASP A 203 2.78 -10.66 21.12
N LYS A 204 3.70 -10.46 22.08
CA LYS A 204 4.93 -11.24 22.20
C LYS A 204 4.67 -12.74 22.39
N GLU A 205 3.75 -13.09 23.28
CA GLU A 205 3.43 -14.48 23.61
C GLU A 205 2.84 -15.19 22.39
N LYS A 206 1.83 -14.57 21.74
CA LYS A 206 1.23 -15.17 20.54
C LYS A 206 2.20 -15.21 19.36
N ALA A 207 3.05 -14.19 19.20
CA ALA A 207 4.08 -14.19 18.17
C ALA A 207 5.11 -15.31 18.38
N LEU A 208 5.54 -15.59 19.61
CA LEU A 208 6.39 -16.74 19.93
C LEU A 208 5.72 -18.07 19.57
N ASN A 209 4.43 -18.21 19.89
CA ASN A 209 3.65 -19.41 19.55
C ASN A 209 3.53 -19.62 18.05
N ILE A 210 3.40 -18.56 17.25
CA ILE A 210 3.45 -18.64 15.78
C ILE A 210 4.87 -18.98 15.32
N LEU A 211 5.89 -18.27 15.80
CA LEU A 211 7.29 -18.46 15.42
C LEU A 211 7.77 -19.92 15.62
N ALA A 212 7.35 -20.56 16.72
CA ALA A 212 7.69 -21.96 17.02
C ALA A 212 7.12 -22.98 16.02
N LYS A 213 6.05 -22.62 15.29
CA LYS A 213 5.41 -23.48 14.29
C LYS A 213 6.02 -23.30 12.89
N LEU A 214 6.70 -22.19 12.64
CA LEU A 214 7.29 -21.90 11.33
C LEU A 214 8.46 -22.85 11.00
N LYS A 215 8.53 -23.26 9.74
CA LYS A 215 9.66 -24.01 9.16
C LYS A 215 10.54 -23.03 8.39
N ILE A 216 11.44 -22.38 9.14
CA ILE A 216 12.38 -21.36 8.66
C ILE A 216 13.79 -21.67 9.17
N ASP A 217 14.80 -21.02 8.60
CA ASP A 217 16.18 -21.14 9.08
C ASP A 217 16.38 -20.33 10.37
N THR A 218 16.65 -21.04 11.46
CA THR A 218 16.85 -20.47 12.80
C THR A 218 18.28 -20.00 13.07
N GLN A 219 19.21 -20.22 12.13
CA GLN A 219 20.60 -19.79 12.24
C GLN A 219 20.84 -18.39 11.65
N THR A 220 19.79 -17.75 11.13
CA THR A 220 19.88 -16.42 10.53
C THR A 220 19.95 -15.31 11.60
N GLU A 221 20.64 -14.21 11.26
CA GLU A 221 20.65 -13.00 12.10
C GLU A 221 19.24 -12.47 12.35
N LYS A 222 18.39 -12.46 11.31
CA LYS A 222 16.98 -12.05 11.41
C LYS A 222 16.20 -12.86 12.43
N TYR A 223 16.42 -14.18 12.48
CA TYR A 223 15.72 -15.03 13.46
C TYR A 223 16.12 -14.65 14.89
N ASN A 224 17.42 -14.43 15.12
CA ASN A 224 17.93 -14.01 16.42
C ASN A 224 17.38 -12.64 16.83
N LEU A 225 17.32 -11.67 15.90
CA LEU A 225 16.73 -10.35 16.13
C LEU A 225 15.27 -10.44 16.58
N LEU A 226 14.43 -11.18 15.83
CA LEU A 226 13.02 -11.37 16.21
C LEU A 226 12.92 -12.06 17.57
N LYS A 227 13.68 -13.12 17.80
CA LYS A 227 13.66 -13.88 19.06
C LYS A 227 14.07 -13.01 20.25
N GLU A 228 15.01 -12.10 20.08
CA GLU A 228 15.41 -11.14 21.12
C GLU A 228 14.27 -10.16 21.43
N LYS A 229 13.62 -9.60 20.41
CA LYS A 229 12.49 -8.67 20.60
C LYS A 229 11.26 -9.30 21.25
N LEU A 230 11.06 -10.60 21.05
CA LEU A 230 9.91 -11.33 21.59
C LEU A 230 10.11 -11.82 23.04
N LYS A 231 11.31 -11.74 23.60
CA LYS A 231 11.55 -11.96 25.05
C LYS A 231 11.02 -10.79 25.86
#